data_AF-A0A183D3E7-F1
#
_entry.id   AF-A0A183D3E7-F1
#
_cell.length_a   1.000
_cell.length_b   1.000
_cell.length_c   1.000
_cell.angle_alpha   90.00
_cell.angle_beta   90.00
_cell.angle_gamma   90.00
#
_symmetry.space_group_name_H-M   'P 1'
#
loop_
_entity.id
_entity.type
_entity.pdbx_description
1 polymer ?
#
loop_
_entity_poly.entity_id
_entity_poly.type
_entity_poly.pdbx_seq_one_letter_code
_entity_poly.pdbx_strand_id
1 'polypeptide(L)'
;MRCSSGYVAEWQKALEALLKSSKSARGWFICNILFQSKTIVRYFFTNVFALLLNATRNDLISDLQPFIDECPEFNFDALQAMGDTVSDMLISLLLIIPRSHFHEFCSHPTQYIVLFSLYAQSGLEQRKQLVRKGALTALMMLISVEDYRLKVIYQDNSKLYEVISLLLRSCRFEWQTEEMGTNPYAITDTDLILAPANVIDWTNEPVLVKRFLKQLVDLPSDHGVAVDTMLFLSWENLHFTKILLHHFSLE
;
A
#
# COMPACT_ATOMS: atom_id res chain seq x y z
N MET A 1 15.02 -23.99 -13.65
CA MET A 1 16.38 -23.88 -13.06
C MET A 1 16.24 -23.74 -11.54
N ARG A 2 16.77 -24.69 -10.75
CA ARG A 2 16.87 -24.55 -9.29
C ARG A 2 18.16 -23.80 -8.99
N CYS A 3 18.08 -22.48 -8.80
CA CYS A 3 19.21 -21.70 -8.30
C CYS A 3 19.34 -21.92 -6.78
N SER A 4 20.53 -22.28 -6.31
CA SER A 4 20.85 -22.26 -4.88
C SER A 4 20.79 -20.81 -4.35
N SER A 5 20.35 -20.63 -3.10
CA SER A 5 20.02 -19.32 -2.52
C SER A 5 21.14 -18.27 -2.58
N GLY A 6 22.41 -18.69 -2.71
CA GLY A 6 23.55 -17.79 -2.88
C GLY A 6 23.55 -17.04 -4.21
N TYR A 7 23.16 -17.68 -5.32
CA TYR A 7 23.08 -16.99 -6.62
C TYR A 7 21.93 -16.00 -6.67
N VAL A 8 20.83 -16.31 -5.97
CA VAL A 8 19.63 -15.46 -5.91
C VAL A 8 19.95 -14.08 -5.36
N ALA A 9 20.71 -14.00 -4.26
CA ALA A 9 21.08 -12.73 -3.65
C ALA A 9 22.00 -11.91 -4.57
N GLU A 10 22.95 -12.55 -5.24
CA GLU A 10 23.86 -11.89 -6.18
C GLU A 10 23.14 -11.39 -7.44
N TRP A 11 22.20 -12.17 -7.98
CA TRP A 11 21.31 -11.74 -9.06
C TRP A 11 20.45 -10.55 -8.64
N GLN A 12 19.91 -10.55 -7.42
CA GLN A 12 19.11 -9.44 -6.91
C GLN A 12 19.96 -8.16 -6.80
N LYS A 13 21.20 -8.24 -6.30
CA LYS A 13 22.12 -7.09 -6.24
C LYS A 13 22.46 -6.56 -7.63
N ALA A 14 22.73 -7.45 -8.59
CA ALA A 14 23.03 -7.07 -9.97
C ALA A 14 21.84 -6.36 -10.64
N LEU A 15 20.63 -6.90 -10.46
CA LEU A 15 19.39 -6.28 -10.93
C LEU A 15 19.15 -4.93 -10.25
N GLU A 16 19.36 -4.83 -8.94
CA GLU A 16 19.26 -3.58 -8.20
C GLU A 16 20.21 -2.51 -8.75
N ALA A 17 21.48 -2.84 -9.01
CA ALA A 17 22.44 -1.92 -9.59
C ALA A 17 22.03 -1.46 -11.01
N LEU A 18 21.52 -2.38 -11.83
CA LEU A 18 21.08 -2.09 -13.19
C LEU A 18 19.82 -1.19 -13.21
N LEU A 19 18.80 -1.53 -12.40
CA LEU A 19 17.56 -0.77 -12.33
C LEU A 19 17.78 0.63 -11.72
N LYS A 20 18.70 0.78 -10.76
CA LYS A 20 19.05 2.11 -10.23
C LYS A 20 19.78 2.98 -11.26
N SER A 21 20.61 2.39 -12.10
CA SER A 21 21.51 3.16 -12.99
C SER A 21 20.88 3.61 -14.31
N SER A 22 19.88 2.91 -14.84
CA SER A 22 19.39 3.17 -16.21
C SER A 22 17.86 3.21 -16.32
N LYS A 23 17.32 4.34 -16.82
CA LYS A 23 15.91 4.49 -17.19
C LYS A 23 15.48 3.46 -18.24
N SER A 24 16.28 3.31 -19.29
CA SER A 24 16.01 2.36 -20.37
C SER A 24 15.99 0.92 -19.87
N ALA A 25 16.86 0.58 -18.92
CA ALA A 25 16.83 -0.75 -18.31
C ALA A 25 15.55 -1.00 -17.52
N ARG A 26 15.04 0.00 -16.79
CA ARG A 26 13.76 -0.08 -16.09
C ARG A 26 12.60 -0.23 -17.07
N GLY A 27 12.55 0.58 -18.12
CA GLY A 27 11.52 0.50 -19.16
C GLY A 27 11.49 -0.86 -19.85
N TRP A 28 12.66 -1.34 -20.29
CA TRP A 28 12.79 -2.67 -20.87
C TRP A 28 12.33 -3.77 -19.90
N PHE A 29 12.78 -3.74 -18.64
CA PHE A 29 12.41 -4.73 -17.63
C PHE A 29 10.90 -4.75 -17.36
N ILE A 30 10.28 -3.57 -17.27
CA ILE A 30 8.83 -3.46 -17.06
C ILE A 30 8.07 -4.10 -18.23
N CYS A 31 8.35 -3.67 -19.46
CA CYS A 31 7.60 -4.16 -20.61
C CYS A 31 7.90 -5.64 -20.90
N ASN A 32 9.17 -6.06 -20.86
CA ASN A 32 9.57 -7.41 -21.31
C ASN A 32 9.52 -8.48 -20.22
N ILE A 33 9.62 -8.11 -18.95
CA ILE A 33 9.62 -9.10 -17.85
C ILE A 33 8.35 -8.99 -17.04
N LEU A 34 7.99 -7.77 -16.61
CA LEU A 34 6.86 -7.58 -15.71
C LEU A 34 5.52 -7.79 -16.43
N PHE A 35 5.33 -7.21 -17.62
CA PHE A 35 4.07 -7.30 -18.36
C PHE A 35 3.92 -8.56 -19.20
N GLN A 36 5.01 -9.24 -19.56
CA GLN A 36 4.95 -10.53 -20.26
C GLN A 36 4.57 -11.70 -19.34
N SER A 37 4.83 -11.58 -18.05
CA SER A 37 4.54 -12.66 -17.10
C SER A 37 3.04 -12.68 -16.77
N LYS A 38 2.33 -13.74 -17.18
CA LYS A 38 0.94 -14.04 -16.76
C LYS A 38 0.77 -14.25 -15.24
N THR A 39 1.81 -14.02 -14.45
CA THR A 39 1.79 -14.16 -12.99
C THR A 39 2.83 -13.20 -12.43
N ILE A 40 2.42 -11.96 -12.18
CA ILE A 40 3.28 -10.87 -11.68
C ILE A 40 3.84 -11.17 -10.27
N VAL A 41 3.31 -12.20 -9.58
CA VAL A 41 3.56 -12.43 -8.15
C VAL A 41 4.00 -13.86 -7.86
N ARG A 42 5.19 -14.23 -8.32
CA ARG A 42 5.84 -15.49 -7.92
C ARG A 42 7.13 -15.22 -7.16
N TYR A 43 7.01 -14.93 -5.86
CA TYR A 43 7.98 -15.06 -4.74
C TYR A 43 9.37 -14.39 -4.85
N PHE A 44 9.88 -14.14 -6.04
CA PHE A 44 11.19 -13.53 -6.32
C PHE A 44 11.10 -12.02 -6.55
N PHE A 45 9.87 -11.49 -6.67
CA PHE A 45 9.65 -10.14 -7.16
C PHE A 45 9.33 -9.12 -6.08
N THR A 46 8.92 -9.48 -4.85
CA THR A 46 8.48 -8.46 -3.87
C THR A 46 9.55 -7.41 -3.60
N ASN A 47 10.81 -7.82 -3.35
CA ASN A 47 11.91 -6.88 -3.15
C ASN A 47 12.29 -6.13 -4.44
N VAL A 48 12.36 -6.82 -5.57
CA VAL A 48 12.71 -6.23 -6.88
C VAL A 48 11.66 -5.23 -7.33
N PHE A 49 10.38 -5.51 -7.06
CA PHE A 49 9.26 -4.65 -7.41
C PHE A 49 9.21 -3.43 -6.48
N ALA A 50 9.41 -3.59 -5.16
CA ALA A 50 9.54 -2.45 -4.26
C ALA A 50 10.74 -1.55 -4.65
N LEU A 51 11.84 -2.15 -5.08
CA LEU A 51 12.99 -1.43 -5.64
C LEU A 51 12.62 -0.71 -6.95
N LEU A 52 11.90 -1.38 -7.84
CA LEU A 52 11.46 -0.81 -9.11
C LEU A 52 10.56 0.40 -8.88
N LEU A 53 9.56 0.31 -7.99
CA LEU A 53 8.70 1.44 -7.59
C LEU A 53 9.52 2.62 -7.08
N ASN A 54 10.56 2.36 -6.28
CA ASN A 54 11.45 3.42 -5.82
C ASN A 54 12.27 4.03 -6.96
N ALA A 55 12.80 3.20 -7.86
CA ALA A 55 13.67 3.65 -8.94
C ALA A 55 12.90 4.37 -10.07
N THR A 56 11.61 4.06 -10.26
CA THR A 56 10.75 4.66 -11.29
C THR A 56 9.89 5.82 -10.78
N ARG A 57 10.09 6.25 -9.54
CA ARG A 57 9.31 7.33 -8.92
C ARG A 57 9.36 8.66 -9.68
N ASN A 58 10.45 8.92 -10.40
CA ASN A 58 10.62 10.14 -11.20
C ASN A 58 10.64 9.85 -12.71
N ASP A 59 10.35 8.62 -13.11
CA ASP A 59 10.28 8.26 -14.51
C ASP A 59 8.91 8.62 -15.06
N LEU A 60 8.90 9.18 -16.26
CA LEU A 60 7.68 9.53 -16.96
C LEU A 60 7.18 8.32 -17.71
N ILE A 61 5.86 8.19 -17.90
CA ILE A 61 5.30 7.06 -18.66
C ILE A 61 5.82 7.06 -20.11
N SER A 62 6.14 8.23 -20.67
CA SER A 62 6.81 8.36 -21.97
C SER A 62 8.17 7.65 -22.03
N ASP A 63 8.86 7.46 -20.90
CA ASP A 63 10.13 6.73 -20.84
C ASP A 63 9.93 5.23 -21.16
N LEU A 64 8.69 4.72 -21.10
CA LEU A 64 8.35 3.34 -21.47
C LEU A 64 8.08 3.17 -22.96
N GLN A 65 7.75 4.25 -23.68
CA GLN A 65 7.29 4.22 -25.07
C GLN A 65 8.14 3.37 -26.02
N PRO A 66 9.50 3.39 -25.94
CA PRO A 66 10.34 2.55 -26.81
C PRO A 66 10.14 1.04 -26.66
N PHE A 67 9.47 0.59 -25.60
CA PHE A 67 9.28 -0.82 -25.25
C PHE A 67 7.79 -1.25 -25.28
N ILE A 68 6.86 -0.31 -25.52
CA ILE A 68 5.41 -0.57 -25.51
C ILE A 68 4.98 -1.44 -26.70
N ASP A 69 5.66 -1.33 -27.85
CA ASP A 69 5.35 -2.11 -29.06
C ASP A 69 5.44 -3.63 -28.83
N GLU A 70 6.11 -4.05 -27.76
CA GLU A 70 6.26 -5.45 -27.35
C GLU A 70 5.14 -5.91 -26.37
N CYS A 71 4.21 -5.03 -25.97
CA CYS A 71 3.13 -5.28 -24.99
C CYS A 71 1.72 -4.92 -25.49
N PRO A 72 1.21 -5.55 -26.57
CA PRO A 72 -0.07 -5.17 -27.19
C PRO A 72 -1.31 -5.44 -26.31
N GLU A 73 -1.21 -6.33 -25.32
CA GLU A 73 -2.32 -6.67 -24.41
C GLU A 73 -2.55 -5.62 -23.32
N PHE A 74 -1.62 -4.67 -23.16
CA PHE A 74 -1.61 -3.77 -22.01
C PHE A 74 -2.08 -2.36 -22.36
N ASN A 75 -3.26 -1.99 -21.87
CA ASN A 75 -3.81 -0.65 -22.10
C ASN A 75 -3.26 0.35 -21.07
N PHE A 76 -2.15 1.00 -21.42
CA PHE A 76 -1.50 2.04 -20.61
C PHE A 76 -2.42 3.25 -20.36
N ASP A 77 -3.25 3.63 -21.35
CA ASP A 77 -4.16 4.78 -21.25
C ASP A 77 -5.22 4.60 -20.16
N ALA A 78 -5.65 3.36 -19.90
CA ALA A 78 -6.60 3.05 -18.85
C ALA A 78 -6.01 3.16 -17.42
N LEU A 79 -4.68 3.18 -17.29
CA LEU A 79 -3.95 3.11 -16.02
C LEU A 79 -3.27 4.41 -15.63
N GLN A 80 -3.19 5.36 -16.55
CA GLN A 80 -2.50 6.62 -16.37
C GLN A 80 -3.47 7.79 -16.14
N ALA A 81 -3.17 8.61 -15.14
CA ALA A 81 -3.69 9.96 -15.01
C ALA A 81 -2.65 10.98 -15.49
N MET A 82 -3.09 12.18 -15.87
CA MET A 82 -2.19 13.26 -16.26
C MET A 82 -1.20 13.58 -15.13
N GLY A 83 0.10 13.47 -15.42
CA GLY A 83 1.18 13.71 -14.46
C GLY A 83 1.59 12.49 -13.63
N ASP A 84 1.00 11.31 -13.87
CA ASP A 84 1.43 10.08 -13.21
C ASP A 84 2.85 9.68 -13.66
N THR A 85 3.62 9.18 -12.70
CA THR A 85 4.94 8.58 -12.92
C THR A 85 4.78 7.10 -13.25
N VAL A 86 5.85 6.46 -13.75
CA VAL A 86 5.85 5.00 -13.97
C VAL A 86 5.56 4.25 -12.66
N SER A 87 6.06 4.74 -11.52
CA SER A 87 5.73 4.17 -10.20
C SER A 87 4.23 4.29 -9.88
N ASP A 88 3.59 5.42 -10.20
CA ASP A 88 2.15 5.61 -9.97
C ASP A 88 1.31 4.61 -10.79
N MET A 89 1.66 4.39 -12.06
CA MET A 89 1.04 3.40 -12.92
C MET A 89 1.20 1.98 -12.34
N LEU A 90 2.40 1.61 -11.88
CA LEU A 90 2.65 0.30 -11.28
C LEU A 90 1.87 0.10 -9.98
N ILE A 91 1.68 1.15 -9.17
CA ILE A 91 0.83 1.08 -7.98
C ILE A 91 -0.64 0.89 -8.38
N SER A 92 -1.14 1.64 -9.37
CA SER A 92 -2.51 1.47 -9.87
C SER A 92 -2.78 0.03 -10.31
N LEU A 93 -1.82 -0.60 -10.98
CA LEU A 93 -1.89 -2.02 -11.36
C LEU A 93 -1.99 -2.97 -10.17
N LEU A 94 -1.16 -2.77 -9.16
CA LEU A 94 -1.19 -3.59 -7.96
C LEU A 94 -2.54 -3.51 -7.25
N LEU A 95 -3.20 -2.35 -7.31
CA LEU A 95 -4.52 -2.14 -6.71
C LEU A 95 -5.68 -2.71 -7.54
N ILE A 96 -5.48 -2.93 -8.84
CA ILE A 96 -6.46 -3.61 -9.70
C ILE A 96 -6.52 -5.10 -9.41
N ILE A 97 -5.38 -5.74 -9.08
CA ILE A 97 -5.34 -7.20 -8.90
C ILE A 97 -6.33 -7.70 -7.83
N PRO A 98 -6.40 -7.14 -6.61
CA PRO A 98 -7.41 -7.53 -5.63
C PRO A 98 -8.86 -7.33 -6.09
N ARG A 99 -9.11 -6.37 -7.00
CA ARG A 99 -10.46 -6.01 -7.46
C ARG A 99 -10.93 -6.86 -8.64
N SER A 100 -10.06 -7.04 -9.64
CA SER A 100 -10.41 -7.67 -10.92
C SER A 100 -9.91 -9.12 -11.03
N HIS A 101 -8.87 -9.48 -10.28
CA HIS A 101 -8.22 -10.80 -10.33
C HIS A 101 -8.18 -11.43 -8.93
N PHE A 102 -9.33 -11.41 -8.25
CA PHE A 102 -9.47 -11.79 -6.83
C PHE A 102 -8.92 -13.19 -6.49
N HIS A 103 -9.10 -14.17 -7.39
CA HIS A 103 -8.58 -15.52 -7.19
C HIS A 103 -7.05 -15.56 -7.15
N GLU A 104 -6.39 -14.77 -7.99
CA GLU A 104 -4.92 -14.65 -7.99
C GLU A 104 -4.44 -13.96 -6.72
N PHE A 105 -5.10 -12.88 -6.31
CA PHE A 105 -4.80 -12.21 -5.04
C PHE A 105 -4.89 -13.17 -3.85
N CYS A 106 -5.98 -13.96 -3.75
CA CYS A 106 -6.17 -14.92 -2.66
C CYS A 106 -5.12 -16.03 -2.63
N SER A 107 -4.43 -16.28 -3.75
CA SER A 107 -3.37 -17.30 -3.80
C SER A 107 -2.09 -16.83 -3.08
N HIS A 108 -1.77 -15.53 -3.14
CA HIS A 108 -0.52 -14.97 -2.60
C HIS A 108 -0.67 -13.61 -1.88
N PRO A 109 -1.67 -13.44 -0.98
CA PRO A 109 -2.01 -12.14 -0.43
C PRO A 109 -0.90 -11.54 0.44
N THR A 110 -0.17 -12.39 1.17
CA THR A 110 0.97 -11.97 1.99
C THR A 110 2.06 -11.28 1.18
N GLN A 111 2.28 -11.67 -0.09
CA GLN A 111 3.29 -11.03 -0.94
C GLN A 111 2.91 -9.60 -1.31
N TYR A 112 1.64 -9.34 -1.61
CA TYR A 112 1.13 -7.99 -1.87
C TYR A 112 1.25 -7.11 -0.62
N ILE A 113 0.90 -7.66 0.54
CA ILE A 113 0.98 -6.92 1.81
C ILE A 113 2.44 -6.60 2.15
N VAL A 114 3.35 -7.57 1.99
CA VAL A 114 4.79 -7.36 2.20
C VAL A 114 5.34 -6.33 1.20
N LEU A 115 4.87 -6.32 -0.05
CA LEU A 115 5.27 -5.31 -1.03
C LEU A 115 4.94 -3.89 -0.55
N PHE A 116 3.68 -3.67 -0.15
CA PHE A 116 3.24 -2.37 0.37
C PHE A 116 3.99 -2.00 1.65
N SER A 117 4.28 -2.97 2.51
CA SER A 117 5.10 -2.79 3.71
C SER A 117 6.51 -2.31 3.39
N LEU A 118 7.24 -3.01 2.52
CA LEU A 118 8.59 -2.61 2.13
C LEU A 118 8.63 -1.24 1.46
N TYR A 119 7.65 -0.95 0.60
CA TYR A 119 7.58 0.34 -0.08
C TYR A 119 7.24 1.48 0.89
N ALA A 120 6.25 1.29 1.77
CA ALA A 120 5.90 2.26 2.81
C ALA A 120 7.06 2.50 3.80
N GLN A 121 7.87 1.49 4.08
CA GLN A 121 9.06 1.62 4.93
C GLN A 121 10.21 2.40 4.27
N SER A 122 10.18 2.58 2.95
CA SER A 122 11.25 3.29 2.22
C SER A 122 11.30 4.80 2.50
N GLY A 123 10.20 5.40 2.96
CA GLY A 123 10.17 6.83 3.33
C GLY A 123 8.78 7.45 3.34
N LEU A 124 8.68 8.68 3.86
CA LEU A 124 7.43 9.44 3.93
C LEU A 124 6.80 9.66 2.55
N GLU A 125 7.64 9.94 1.56
CA GLU A 125 7.19 10.20 0.20
C GLU A 125 6.52 8.99 -0.47
N GLN A 126 7.04 7.79 -0.20
CA GLN A 126 6.44 6.53 -0.66
C GLN A 126 5.09 6.31 0.03
N ARG A 127 4.97 6.62 1.32
CA ARG A 127 3.69 6.57 2.05
C ARG A 127 2.68 7.53 1.42
N LYS A 128 3.07 8.78 1.15
CA LYS A 128 2.21 9.75 0.45
C LYS A 128 1.79 9.26 -0.92
N GLN A 129 2.69 8.66 -1.69
CA GLN A 129 2.36 8.11 -3.00
C GLN A 129 1.33 6.99 -2.89
N LEU A 130 1.50 6.07 -1.95
CA LEU A 130 0.52 5.01 -1.67
C LEU A 130 -0.85 5.57 -1.27
N VAL A 131 -0.89 6.61 -0.41
CA VAL A 131 -2.14 7.29 -0.04
C VAL A 131 -2.79 7.94 -1.26
N ARG A 132 -2.04 8.71 -2.06
CA ARG A 132 -2.53 9.39 -3.27
C ARG A 132 -3.12 8.44 -4.29
N LYS A 133 -2.49 7.28 -4.50
CA LYS A 133 -2.98 6.26 -5.45
C LYS A 133 -4.10 5.38 -4.88
N GLY A 134 -4.52 5.62 -3.64
CA GLY A 134 -5.66 4.93 -3.03
C GLY A 134 -5.33 3.57 -2.41
N ALA A 135 -4.04 3.29 -2.13
CA ALA A 135 -3.65 2.04 -1.49
C ALA A 135 -4.21 1.93 -0.07
N LEU A 136 -4.13 3.01 0.72
CA LEU A 136 -4.73 3.06 2.06
C LEU A 136 -6.23 2.69 2.01
N THR A 137 -6.95 3.28 1.07
CA THR A 137 -8.37 3.00 0.83
C THR A 137 -8.62 1.54 0.50
N ALA A 138 -7.86 0.98 -0.43
CA ALA A 138 -8.01 -0.40 -0.84
C ALA A 138 -7.77 -1.37 0.33
N LEU A 139 -6.77 -1.10 1.17
CA LEU A 139 -6.45 -1.92 2.35
C LEU A 139 -7.53 -1.80 3.43
N MET A 140 -8.05 -0.60 3.69
CA MET A 140 -9.17 -0.39 4.64
C MET A 140 -10.46 -1.05 4.15
N MET A 141 -10.73 -1.00 2.85
CA MET A 141 -11.85 -1.73 2.26
C MET A 141 -11.65 -3.25 2.36
N LEU A 142 -10.42 -3.75 2.14
CA LEU A 142 -10.11 -5.17 2.23
C LEU A 142 -10.47 -5.76 3.60
N ILE A 143 -10.09 -5.08 4.68
CA ILE A 143 -10.43 -5.51 6.06
C ILE A 143 -11.90 -5.31 6.41
N SER A 144 -12.62 -4.53 5.61
CA SER A 144 -14.04 -4.25 5.79
C SER A 144 -14.94 -5.31 5.15
N VAL A 145 -14.44 -6.17 4.25
CA VAL A 145 -15.27 -7.15 3.53
C VAL A 145 -15.51 -8.41 4.38
N GLU A 146 -16.77 -8.85 4.44
CA GLU A 146 -17.21 -10.08 5.14
C GLU A 146 -17.07 -11.34 4.26
N ASP A 147 -15.95 -11.48 3.54
CA ASP A 147 -15.63 -12.73 2.82
C ASP A 147 -14.73 -13.59 3.71
N TYR A 148 -15.14 -14.82 4.00
CA TYR A 148 -14.38 -15.75 4.84
C TYR A 148 -12.95 -15.99 4.33
N ARG A 149 -12.74 -15.97 3.01
CA ARG A 149 -11.40 -16.13 2.41
C ARG A 149 -10.52 -14.93 2.70
N LEU A 150 -11.09 -13.72 2.68
CA LEU A 150 -10.38 -12.50 3.08
C LEU A 150 -10.12 -12.46 4.57
N LYS A 151 -11.04 -12.99 5.38
CA LYS A 151 -10.92 -13.00 6.83
C LYS A 151 -9.69 -13.72 7.34
N VAL A 152 -9.39 -14.90 6.77
CA VAL A 152 -8.13 -15.61 7.07
C VAL A 152 -6.91 -14.78 6.68
N ILE A 153 -6.99 -14.05 5.56
CA ILE A 153 -5.88 -13.25 5.03
C ILE A 153 -5.53 -12.06 5.93
N TYR A 154 -6.53 -11.33 6.44
CA TYR A 154 -6.26 -10.16 7.28
C TYR A 154 -6.08 -10.51 8.75
N GLN A 155 -6.74 -11.54 9.29
CA GLN A 155 -6.58 -11.91 10.71
C GLN A 155 -5.18 -12.44 11.05
N ASP A 156 -4.52 -13.12 10.11
CA ASP A 156 -3.21 -13.73 10.35
C ASP A 156 -2.03 -12.81 9.94
N ASN A 157 -2.29 -11.58 9.49
CA ASN A 157 -1.27 -10.73 8.87
C ASN A 157 -1.07 -9.39 9.58
N SER A 158 -0.26 -9.38 10.63
CA SER A 158 0.09 -8.16 11.38
C SER A 158 0.62 -7.03 10.48
N LYS A 159 1.38 -7.39 9.42
CA LYS A 159 1.95 -6.42 8.47
C LYS A 159 0.89 -5.63 7.72
N LEU A 160 -0.33 -6.17 7.55
CA LEU A 160 -1.43 -5.42 6.95
C LEU A 160 -1.79 -4.22 7.81
N TYR A 161 -1.94 -4.44 9.12
CA TYR A 161 -2.29 -3.39 10.06
C TYR A 161 -1.13 -2.42 10.31
N GLU A 162 0.12 -2.90 10.29
CA GLU A 162 1.32 -2.05 10.28
C GLU A 162 1.31 -1.09 9.09
N VAL A 163 1.02 -1.59 7.88
CA VAL A 163 0.93 -0.73 6.68
C VAL A 163 -0.21 0.26 6.79
N ILE A 164 -1.40 -0.18 7.20
CA ILE A 164 -2.56 0.71 7.37
C ILE A 164 -2.23 1.80 8.38
N SER A 165 -1.63 1.45 9.53
CA SER A 165 -1.18 2.40 10.55
C SER A 165 -0.19 3.41 9.98
N LEU A 166 0.84 2.94 9.27
CA LEU A 166 1.86 3.81 8.67
C LEU A 166 1.27 4.80 7.67
N LEU A 167 0.32 4.36 6.85
CA LEU A 167 -0.33 5.20 5.85
C LEU A 167 -1.30 6.20 6.49
N LEU A 168 -2.11 5.77 7.47
CA LEU A 168 -3.01 6.66 8.22
C LEU A 168 -2.24 7.77 8.93
N ARG A 169 -1.17 7.41 9.66
CA ARG A 169 -0.34 8.34 10.42
C ARG A 169 0.56 9.23 9.55
N SER A 170 0.54 9.02 8.23
CA SER A 170 1.14 9.93 7.23
C SER A 170 0.12 10.95 6.69
N CYS A 171 -1.14 10.85 7.11
CA CYS A 171 -2.21 11.76 6.72
C CYS A 171 -2.49 12.81 7.81
N ARG A 172 -3.16 13.90 7.44
CA ARG A 172 -3.78 14.88 8.33
C ARG A 172 -5.28 15.00 8.01
N PHE A 173 -6.13 15.17 9.01
CA PHE A 173 -7.55 15.39 8.83
C PHE A 173 -7.87 16.88 9.10
N GLU A 174 -8.77 17.49 8.32
CA GLU A 174 -8.96 18.96 8.26
C GLU A 174 -9.57 19.62 9.52
N TRP A 175 -9.87 18.87 10.57
CA TRP A 175 -10.54 19.37 11.78
C TRP A 175 -9.58 20.06 12.76
N GLN A 176 -8.26 20.04 12.52
CA GLN A 176 -7.31 20.80 13.33
C GLN A 176 -7.35 22.28 12.93
N THR A 177 -8.00 23.10 13.77
CA THR A 177 -7.71 24.54 13.81
C THR A 177 -6.22 24.74 14.12
N GLU A 178 -5.61 25.79 13.58
CA GLU A 178 -4.16 26.09 13.75
C GLU A 178 -3.69 26.11 15.22
N GLU A 179 -4.62 26.23 16.17
CA GLU A 179 -4.40 26.27 17.61
C GLU A 179 -4.24 24.90 18.30
N MET A 180 -4.64 23.78 17.67
CA MET A 180 -4.70 22.46 18.33
C MET A 180 -3.36 21.68 18.38
N GLY A 181 -2.28 22.22 17.83
CA GLY A 181 -0.99 21.54 17.79
C GLY A 181 -0.97 20.30 16.89
N THR A 182 0.22 19.81 16.57
CA THR A 182 0.38 18.60 15.75
C THR A 182 -0.02 17.37 16.55
N ASN A 183 -0.61 16.39 15.88
CA ASN A 183 -0.97 15.13 16.52
C ASN A 183 0.29 14.40 17.01
N PRO A 184 0.44 14.13 18.32
CA PRO A 184 1.64 13.51 18.87
C PRO A 184 1.83 12.05 18.40
N TYR A 185 0.78 11.43 17.86
CA TYR A 185 0.82 10.09 17.30
C TYR A 185 1.06 10.11 15.78
N ALA A 186 1.19 11.27 15.14
CA ALA A 186 1.60 11.34 13.75
C ALA A 186 3.03 10.80 13.57
N ILE A 187 3.38 10.40 12.35
CA ILE A 187 4.73 9.93 12.02
C ILE A 187 5.75 11.08 11.97
N THR A 188 5.26 12.29 11.70
CA THR A 188 6.05 13.52 11.52
C THR A 188 5.16 14.70 11.85
N ASP A 189 5.75 15.74 12.42
CA ASP A 189 5.06 17.02 12.73
C ASP A 189 4.81 17.87 11.48
N THR A 190 5.51 17.59 10.38
CA THR A 190 5.43 18.37 9.14
C THR A 190 5.19 17.49 7.93
N ASP A 191 4.69 18.11 6.86
CA ASP A 191 4.63 17.51 5.53
C ASP A 191 3.74 16.25 5.46
N LEU A 192 2.64 16.24 6.22
CA LEU A 192 1.57 15.25 6.12
C LEU A 192 0.66 15.54 4.93
N ILE A 193 0.16 14.49 4.28
CA ILE A 193 -0.81 14.64 3.19
C ILE A 193 -2.23 14.72 3.73
N LEU A 194 -3.13 15.44 3.05
CA LEU A 194 -4.54 15.40 3.40
C LEU A 194 -5.11 13.98 3.28
N ALA A 195 -5.85 13.54 4.31
CA ALA A 195 -6.58 12.27 4.25
C ALA A 195 -7.57 12.27 3.06
N PRO A 196 -7.58 11.24 2.21
CA PRO A 196 -8.54 11.14 1.12
C PRO A 196 -9.99 11.14 1.64
N ALA A 197 -10.93 11.75 0.91
CA ALA A 197 -12.34 11.88 1.31
C ALA A 197 -12.96 10.52 1.70
N ASN A 198 -12.68 9.49 0.91
CA ASN A 198 -13.17 8.14 1.17
C ASN A 198 -12.58 7.50 2.45
N VAL A 199 -11.40 7.94 2.92
CA VAL A 199 -10.84 7.51 4.21
C VAL A 199 -11.57 8.24 5.33
N ILE A 200 -11.86 9.53 5.16
CA ILE A 200 -12.66 10.32 6.09
C ILE A 200 -14.06 9.71 6.23
N ASP A 201 -14.74 9.43 5.12
CA ASP A 201 -16.06 8.79 5.11
C ASP A 201 -16.02 7.43 5.81
N TRP A 202 -15.01 6.62 5.51
CA TRP A 202 -14.82 5.33 6.17
C TRP A 202 -14.63 5.49 7.70
N THR A 203 -13.86 6.48 8.16
CA THR A 203 -13.65 6.73 9.61
C THR A 203 -14.89 7.27 10.31
N ASN A 204 -15.88 7.74 9.55
CA ASN A 204 -17.17 8.20 10.06
C ASN A 204 -18.26 7.12 10.00
N GLU A 205 -17.99 5.96 9.39
CA GLU A 205 -18.98 4.90 9.23
C GLU A 205 -18.97 3.94 10.43
N PRO A 206 -19.99 3.95 11.32
CA PRO A 206 -19.93 3.24 12.60
C PRO A 206 -19.76 1.73 12.47
N VAL A 207 -20.37 1.12 11.45
CA VAL A 207 -20.29 -0.33 11.22
C VAL A 207 -18.88 -0.76 10.87
N LEU A 208 -18.21 -0.01 9.98
CA LEU A 208 -16.86 -0.30 9.52
C LEU A 208 -15.84 -0.05 10.62
N VAL A 209 -15.98 1.07 11.34
CA VAL A 209 -15.11 1.40 12.48
C VAL A 209 -15.21 0.34 13.57
N LYS A 210 -16.41 -0.05 14.01
CA LYS A 210 -16.57 -1.11 15.04
C LYS A 210 -15.93 -2.43 14.61
N ARG A 211 -16.05 -2.81 13.34
CA ARG A 211 -15.42 -4.02 12.80
C ARG A 211 -13.90 -3.92 12.85
N PHE A 212 -13.34 -2.79 12.46
CA PHE A 212 -11.92 -2.55 12.52
C PHE A 212 -11.38 -2.57 13.94
N LEU A 213 -12.08 -1.94 14.89
CA LEU A 213 -11.69 -1.95 16.30
C LEU A 213 -11.63 -3.37 16.85
N LYS A 214 -12.65 -4.18 16.58
CA LYS A 214 -12.66 -5.60 16.96
C LYS A 214 -11.45 -6.34 16.39
N GLN A 215 -11.15 -6.14 15.10
CA GLN A 215 -9.99 -6.77 14.49
C GLN A 215 -8.67 -6.31 15.10
N LEU A 216 -8.54 -5.02 15.44
CA LEU A 216 -7.35 -4.48 16.08
C LEU A 216 -7.15 -5.01 17.51
N VAL A 217 -8.24 -5.21 18.27
CA VAL A 217 -8.19 -5.79 19.62
C VAL A 217 -7.81 -7.28 19.55
N ASP A 218 -8.35 -8.00 18.57
CA ASP A 218 -8.10 -9.43 18.36
C ASP A 218 -6.70 -9.72 17.75
N LEU A 219 -5.88 -8.71 17.45
CA LEU A 219 -4.54 -8.89 16.87
C LEU A 219 -3.59 -9.58 17.86
N PRO A 220 -3.07 -10.78 17.54
CA PRO A 220 -2.32 -11.59 18.50
C PRO A 220 -0.85 -11.20 18.67
N SER A 221 -0.29 -10.30 17.84
CA SER A 221 1.17 -10.18 17.71
C SER A 221 1.78 -8.78 17.80
N ASP A 222 1.00 -7.69 17.71
CA ASP A 222 1.53 -6.32 17.89
C ASP A 222 0.48 -5.34 18.41
N HIS A 223 0.28 -5.34 19.73
CA HIS A 223 -0.62 -4.41 20.39
C HIS A 223 -0.16 -2.95 20.27
N GLY A 224 1.13 -2.68 20.05
CA GLY A 224 1.66 -1.33 19.94
C GLY A 224 1.11 -0.60 18.71
N VAL A 225 1.16 -1.27 17.55
CA VAL A 225 0.61 -0.74 16.29
C VAL A 225 -0.89 -0.48 16.39
N ALA A 226 -1.63 -1.39 17.02
CA ALA A 226 -3.08 -1.23 17.22
C ALA A 226 -3.39 0.00 18.08
N VAL A 227 -2.71 0.13 19.23
CA VAL A 227 -2.88 1.26 20.16
C VAL A 227 -2.51 2.58 19.49
N ASP A 228 -1.35 2.67 18.84
CA ASP A 228 -0.91 3.87 18.14
C ASP A 228 -1.91 4.32 17.07
N THR A 229 -2.48 3.36 16.34
CA THR A 229 -3.48 3.65 15.30
C THR A 229 -4.78 4.18 15.91
N MET A 230 -5.24 3.56 17.01
CA MET A 230 -6.44 4.01 17.72
C MET A 230 -6.24 5.40 18.31
N LEU A 231 -5.09 5.66 18.95
CA LEU A 231 -4.76 6.96 19.55
C LEU A 231 -4.65 8.04 18.48
N PHE A 232 -3.99 7.74 17.36
CA PHE A 232 -3.91 8.64 16.22
C PHE A 232 -5.30 8.99 15.69
N LEU A 233 -6.15 8.01 15.39
CA LEU A 233 -7.51 8.24 14.87
C LEU A 233 -8.42 8.93 15.88
N SER A 234 -8.24 8.66 17.18
CA SER A 234 -9.01 9.30 18.24
C SER A 234 -8.63 10.77 18.41
N TRP A 235 -7.37 11.10 18.14
CA TRP A 235 -6.97 12.49 18.01
C TRP A 235 -7.58 13.06 16.74
N GLU A 236 -7.34 12.46 15.56
CA GLU A 236 -7.79 12.92 14.24
C GLU A 236 -9.30 12.94 13.96
N ASN A 237 -10.14 12.33 14.79
CA ASN A 237 -11.55 12.25 14.45
C ASN A 237 -12.43 12.06 15.69
N LEU A 238 -13.11 13.13 16.10
CA LEU A 238 -14.04 13.10 17.23
C LEU A 238 -15.17 12.07 17.06
N HIS A 239 -15.64 11.84 15.83
CA HIS A 239 -16.67 10.83 15.57
C HIS A 239 -16.13 9.42 15.82
N PHE A 240 -14.92 9.14 15.33
CA PHE A 240 -14.22 7.89 15.62
C PHE A 240 -14.04 7.68 17.12
N THR A 241 -13.61 8.71 17.86
CA THR A 241 -13.46 8.66 19.33
C THR A 241 -14.75 8.30 20.04
N LYS A 242 -15.89 8.86 19.61
CA LYS A 242 -17.21 8.52 20.17
C LYS A 242 -17.55 7.04 19.93
N ILE A 243 -17.28 6.52 18.73
CA ILE A 243 -17.52 5.11 18.41
C ILE A 243 -16.62 4.21 19.26
N LEU A 244 -15.33 4.57 19.38
CA LEU A 244 -14.34 3.84 20.17
C LEU A 244 -14.75 3.73 21.64
N LEU A 245 -15.08 4.88 22.27
CA LEU A 245 -15.52 4.91 23.67
C LEU A 245 -16.79 4.08 23.86
N HIS A 246 -17.73 4.17 22.93
CA HIS A 246 -18.96 3.38 22.99
C HIS A 246 -18.69 1.87 22.88
N HIS A 247 -17.75 1.48 22.00
CA HIS A 247 -17.35 0.09 21.81
C HIS A 247 -16.77 -0.52 23.09
N PHE A 248 -15.87 0.20 23.78
CA PHE A 248 -15.29 -0.28 25.05
C PHE A 248 -16.20 -0.10 26.27
N SER A 249 -17.18 0.80 26.22
CA SER A 249 -18.13 0.99 27.34
C SER A 249 -19.24 -0.07 27.42
N LEU A 250 -19.42 -0.85 26.34
CA LEU A 250 -20.47 -1.85 26.20
C LEU A 250 -19.95 -3.30 26.17
N GLU A 251 -18.65 -3.50 26.30
CA GLU A 251 -18.02 -4.79 26.60
C GLU A 251 -17.74 -4.91 28.11
#